data_AF-A0A1E1FD84-F1
#
_entry.id   AF-A0A1E1FD84-F1
#
_cell.length_a   1.000
_cell.length_b   1.000
_cell.length_c   1.000
_cell.angle_alpha   90.00
_cell.angle_beta   90.00
_cell.angle_gamma   90.00
#
_symmetry.space_group_name_H-M   'P 1'
#
loop_
_entity.id
_entity.type
_entity.pdbx_description
1 polymer ?
#
loop_
_entity_poly.entity_id
_entity_poly.type
_entity_poly.pdbx_seq_one_letter_code
_entity_poly.pdbx_strand_id
1 'polypeptide(L)' 'LDPMGGILLTNDGNAILREIDVAHPAAKNMIELSRTQDEECGDGTTSVIILAGEILAQSLAQLERD' A
#
# COMPACT_ATOMS: atom_id res chain seq x y z
N LEU A 1 -4.10 -14.23 3.34
CA LEU A 1 -4.51 -15.09 4.49
C LEU A 1 -4.38 -16.56 4.14
N ASP A 2 -3.21 -17.12 4.43
CA ASP A 2 -3.01 -18.57 4.47
C ASP A 2 -3.98 -19.22 5.49
N PRO A 3 -4.91 -20.09 5.05
CA PRO A 3 -5.86 -20.76 5.94
C PRO A 3 -5.18 -21.69 6.98
N MET A 4 -3.91 -22.01 6.81
CA MET A 4 -3.15 -22.92 7.67
C MET A 4 -2.40 -22.22 8.81
N GLY A 5 -2.48 -20.88 8.92
CA GLY A 5 -1.85 -20.14 10.01
C GLY A 5 -0.32 -20.05 9.90
N GLY A 6 0.23 -20.05 8.69
CA GLY A 6 1.65 -19.85 8.44
C GLY A 6 2.15 -18.49 8.93
N ILE A 7 3.39 -18.47 9.47
CA ILE A 7 4.08 -17.23 9.82
C ILE A 7 4.83 -16.74 8.59
N LEU A 8 4.44 -15.57 8.07
CA LEU A 8 5.19 -14.86 7.04
C LEU A 8 6.09 -13.81 7.71
N LEU A 9 7.40 -13.89 7.45
CA LEU A 9 8.37 -12.85 7.84
C LEU A 9 8.96 -12.25 6.56
N THR A 10 8.66 -10.97 6.31
CA THR A 10 9.14 -10.25 5.12
C THR A 10 9.28 -8.76 5.42
N ASN A 11 10.17 -8.09 4.69
CA ASN A 11 10.33 -6.63 4.68
C ASN A 11 9.79 -5.98 3.39
N ASP A 12 9.33 -6.77 2.43
CA ASP A 12 8.77 -6.26 1.19
C ASP A 12 7.36 -5.70 1.42
N GLY A 13 7.15 -4.43 1.05
CA GLY A 13 5.90 -3.73 1.25
C GLY A 13 4.73 -4.37 0.50
N ASN A 14 4.96 -4.85 -0.73
CA ASN A 14 3.92 -5.51 -1.53
C ASN A 14 3.46 -6.83 -0.89
N ALA A 15 4.39 -7.67 -0.44
CA ALA A 15 4.10 -8.91 0.26
C ALA A 15 3.32 -8.66 1.57
N ILE A 16 3.70 -7.64 2.35
CA ILE A 16 2.97 -7.25 3.57
C ILE A 16 1.54 -6.84 3.21
N LEU A 17 1.37 -5.95 2.22
CA LEU A 17 0.07 -5.39 1.85
C LEU A 17 -0.90 -6.45 1.31
N ARG A 18 -0.40 -7.51 0.67
CA ARG A 18 -1.22 -8.64 0.19
C ARG A 18 -1.77 -9.52 1.30
N GLU A 19 -1.18 -9.50 2.49
CA GLU A 19 -1.69 -10.25 3.64
C GLU A 19 -2.77 -9.51 4.43
N ILE A 20 -2.94 -8.20 4.18
CA ILE A 20 -3.94 -7.39 4.88
C ILE A 20 -5.30 -7.55 4.20
N ASP A 21 -6.30 -8.00 4.96
CA ASP A 21 -7.68 -8.00 4.49
C ASP A 21 -8.29 -6.60 4.65
N VAL A 22 -8.61 -5.95 3.53
CA VAL A 22 -9.17 -4.59 3.51
C VAL A 22 -10.47 -4.51 2.71
N ALA A 23 -11.51 -3.94 3.33
CA ALA A 23 -12.78 -3.67 2.67
C ALA A 23 -12.80 -2.32 1.93
N HIS A 24 -12.03 -1.33 2.42
CA HIS A 24 -12.11 0.05 1.93
C HIS A 24 -11.56 0.19 0.50
N PRO A 25 -12.32 0.75 -0.46
CA PRO A 25 -11.88 0.86 -1.86
C PRO A 25 -10.57 1.62 -2.05
N ALA A 26 -10.36 2.72 -1.32
CA ALA A 26 -9.10 3.48 -1.42
C ALA A 26 -7.90 2.67 -0.92
N ALA A 27 -8.08 1.80 0.07
CA ALA A 27 -7.01 0.93 0.53
C ALA A 27 -6.66 -0.13 -0.52
N LYS A 28 -7.67 -0.67 -1.23
CA LYS A 28 -7.44 -1.56 -2.38
C LYS A 28 -6.61 -0.89 -3.48
N ASN A 29 -6.88 0.38 -3.78
CA ASN A 29 -6.07 1.14 -4.75
C ASN A 29 -4.61 1.30 -4.29
N MET A 30 -4.37 1.49 -3.00
CA MET A 30 -3.00 1.54 -2.47
C MET A 30 -2.28 0.20 -2.62
N ILE A 31 -2.96 -0.93 -2.39
CA ILE A 31 -2.39 -2.26 -2.59
C ILE A 31 -2.01 -2.48 -4.07
N GLU A 32 -2.91 -2.13 -4.99
CA GLU A 32 -2.63 -2.23 -6.44
C GLU A 32 -1.46 -1.34 -6.85
N LEU A 33 -1.34 -0.14 -6.28
CA LEU A 33 -0.20 0.75 -6.54
C LEU A 33 1.14 0.12 -6.10
N SER A 34 1.20 -0.49 -4.91
CA SER A 34 2.41 -1.22 -4.49
C SER A 34 2.72 -2.40 -5.39
N ARG A 35 1.67 -3.11 -5.86
CA ARG A 35 1.82 -4.25 -6.77
C ARG A 35 2.36 -3.81 -8.13
N THR A 36 1.87 -2.71 -8.69
CA THR A 36 2.39 -2.18 -9.96
C THR A 36 3.86 -1.78 -9.82
N GLN A 37 4.26 -1.18 -8.70
CA GLN A 37 5.67 -0.84 -8.45
C GLN A 37 6.56 -2.10 -8.40
N ASP A 38 6.07 -3.17 -7.78
CA ASP A 38 6.75 -4.47 -7.76
C ASP A 38 6.84 -5.11 -9.15
N GLU A 39 5.76 -5.09 -9.94
CA GLU A 39 5.72 -5.66 -11.30
C GLU A 39 6.63 -4.92 -12.29
N GLU A 40 6.69 -3.59 -12.21
CA GLU A 40 7.42 -2.76 -13.18
C GLU A 40 8.90 -2.57 -12.80
N CYS A 41 9.21 -2.44 -11.51
CA CYS A 41 10.56 -2.11 -11.04
C CYS A 41 11.14 -3.12 -10.05
N GLY A 42 10.30 -3.84 -9.30
CA GLY A 42 10.72 -4.81 -8.28
C GLY A 42 11.38 -4.20 -7.03
N ASP A 43 11.35 -2.88 -6.87
CA ASP A 43 11.86 -2.16 -5.68
C ASP A 43 11.01 -0.90 -5.42
N GLY A 44 11.10 -0.36 -4.21
CA GLY A 44 10.40 0.85 -3.79
C GLY A 44 8.94 0.64 -3.40
N THR A 45 8.50 -0.62 -3.25
CA THR A 45 7.13 -1.00 -2.86
C THR A 45 6.68 -0.31 -1.57
N THR A 46 7.56 -0.20 -0.58
CA THR A 46 7.29 0.55 0.66
C THR A 46 7.29 2.06 0.41
N SER A 47 8.30 2.57 -0.29
CA SER A 47 8.48 4.01 -0.51
C SER A 47 7.32 4.64 -1.27
N VAL A 48 6.81 3.95 -2.29
CA VAL A 48 5.71 4.46 -3.12
C VAL A 48 4.42 4.63 -2.30
N ILE A 49 4.18 3.75 -1.33
CA ILE A 49 3.01 3.79 -0.44
C ILE A 49 3.12 4.94 0.56
N ILE A 50 4.30 5.11 1.16
CA ILE A 50 4.56 6.23 2.07
C ILE A 50 4.38 7.57 1.33
N LEU A 51 4.93 7.67 0.11
CA LEU A 51 4.82 8.89 -0.69
C LEU A 51 3.37 9.20 -1.08
N ALA A 52 2.61 8.20 -1.53
CA ALA A 52 1.20 8.38 -1.87
C ALA A 52 0.37 8.81 -0.66
N GLY A 53 0.61 8.22 0.52
CA GLY A 53 -0.03 8.64 1.77
C GLY A 53 0.26 10.09 2.14
N GLU A 54 1.52 10.51 2.03
CA GLU A 54 1.93 11.89 2.31
C GLU A 54 1.29 12.89 1.35
N ILE A 55 1.25 12.58 0.04
CA ILE A 55 0.59 13.43 -0.97
C ILE A 55 -0.89 13.63 -0.64
N LEU A 56 -1.59 12.57 -0.24
CA LEU A 56 -3.00 12.65 0.13
C LEU A 56 -3.21 13.51 1.39
N ALA A 57 -2.35 13.38 2.39
CA ALA A 57 -2.39 14.19 3.61
C ALA A 57 -2.19 15.69 3.30
N GLN A 58 -1.21 16.04 2.46
CA GLN A 58 -0.99 17.42 2.02
C GLN A 58 -2.15 17.95 1.18
N SER A 59 -2.77 17.10 0.36
CA SER A 59 -3.90 17.46 -0.48
C SER A 59 -5.17 17.72 0.34
N LEU A 60 -5.42 16.94 1.40
CA LEU A 60 -6.52 17.17 2.32
C LEU A 60 -6.46 18.58 2.93
N ALA A 61 -5.26 19.01 3.36
CA ALA A 61 -5.04 20.34 3.91
C ALA A 61 -5.30 21.48 2.90
N GLN A 62 -5.35 21.20 1.60
CA GLN A 62 -5.75 22.18 0.58
C GLN A 62 -7.27 22.16 0.34
N LEU A 63 -7.90 20.98 0.35
CA LEU A 63 -9.35 20.85 0.19
C LEU A 63 -10.13 21.51 1.33
N GLU A 64 -9.58 21.53 2.54
CA GLU A 64 -10.20 22.18 3.71
C GLU A 64 -10.04 23.71 3.72
N ARG A 65 -9.27 24.28 2.79
CA ARG A 65 -9.06 25.74 2.70
C ARG A 65 -10.09 26.45 1.82
N ASP A 66 -10.83 25.72 1.00
CA ASP A 66 -11.95 26.20 0.18
C ASP A 66 -13.28 26.09 0.96
#